data_AF-A0A3Q2T7K5-F1
#
_entry.id   AF-A0A3Q2T7K5-F1
#
_cell.length_a   1.000
_cell.length_b   1.000
_cell.length_c   1.000
_cell.angle_alpha   90.00
_cell.angle_beta   90.00
_cell.angle_gamma   90.00
#
_symmetry.space_group_name_H-M   'P 1'
#
loop_
_entity.id
_entity.type
_entity.pdbx_description
1 polymer ?
#
loop_
_entity_poly.entity_id
_entity_poly.type
_entity_poly.pdbx_seq_one_letter_code
_entity_poly.pdbx_strand_id
1 'polypeptide(L)'
;IVYHPDYNITFMGLEKLHPFDSGKWGKVIHFLKGAIKRKVELDWDTEDAEYLQKVELHSEGALNEFHPDILVYNAGTDILDGDPLGGLSISPQGIVKRDEIVFRAAKQRGIPIFMVTSGGYQKKTARIIADSILNLHQQGLIGAEAMNREEFPSLSTHSMCCSGSAGSAHTTV
;
A
#
# COMPACT_ATOMS: atom_id res chain seq x y z
N ILE A 1 6.75 -6.49 -13.41
CA ILE A 1 6.18 -5.57 -14.43
C ILE A 1 6.41 -6.20 -15.79
N VAL A 2 5.35 -6.56 -16.52
CA VAL A 2 5.42 -7.09 -17.88
C VAL A 2 5.30 -5.91 -18.85
N TYR A 3 6.28 -5.72 -19.73
CA TYR A 3 6.29 -4.65 -20.73
C TYR A 3 6.84 -5.20 -22.05
N HIS A 4 6.11 -5.02 -23.13
CA HIS A 4 6.58 -5.24 -24.50
C HIS A 4 6.67 -3.90 -25.24
N PRO A 5 7.75 -3.62 -26.00
CA PRO A 5 7.87 -2.37 -26.76
C PRO A 5 6.72 -2.13 -27.74
N ASP A 6 6.08 -3.18 -28.25
CA ASP A 6 4.93 -3.08 -29.16
C ASP A 6 3.67 -2.49 -28.50
N TYR A 7 3.62 -2.39 -27.17
CA TYR A 7 2.55 -1.65 -26.49
C TYR A 7 2.64 -0.13 -26.72
N ASN A 8 3.78 0.37 -27.22
CA ASN A 8 3.86 1.74 -27.69
C ASN A 8 3.19 1.83 -29.07
N ILE A 9 1.93 2.28 -29.10
CA ILE A 9 1.24 2.59 -30.36
C ILE A 9 1.89 3.85 -30.95
N THR A 10 2.32 3.83 -32.20
CA THR A 10 2.80 5.05 -32.89
C THR A 10 1.87 5.32 -34.07
N PHE A 11 1.42 6.56 -34.22
CA PHE A 11 0.51 6.91 -35.31
C PHE A 11 0.87 8.28 -35.87
N MET A 12 1.74 8.31 -36.88
CA MET A 12 2.08 9.53 -37.64
C MET A 12 2.43 10.76 -36.77
N GLY A 13 3.01 10.56 -35.57
CA GLY A 13 3.36 11.66 -34.66
C GLY A 13 2.27 12.08 -33.68
N LEU A 14 1.08 11.47 -33.68
CA LEU A 14 0.01 11.75 -32.72
C LEU A 14 0.45 11.45 -31.28
N GLU A 15 1.41 10.54 -31.09
CA GLU A 15 2.03 10.24 -29.80
C GLU A 15 2.79 11.42 -29.17
N LYS A 16 3.02 12.50 -29.93
CA LYS A 16 3.66 13.72 -29.41
C LYS A 16 2.65 14.73 -28.88
N LEU A 17 1.34 14.47 -29.02
CA LEU A 17 0.29 15.30 -28.43
C LEU A 17 0.05 14.87 -26.98
N HIS A 18 0.10 15.84 -26.04
CA HIS A 18 0.13 15.61 -24.60
C HIS A 18 -0.95 14.67 -24.00
N PRO A 19 -2.21 14.62 -24.48
CA PRO A 19 -3.19 13.65 -23.99
C PRO A 19 -3.09 12.26 -24.64
N PHE A 20 -2.30 12.11 -25.72
CA PHE A 20 -2.16 10.89 -26.51
C PHE A 20 -0.71 10.36 -26.56
N ASP A 21 0.17 10.73 -25.63
CA ASP A 21 1.53 10.17 -25.56
C ASP A 21 1.49 8.67 -25.24
N SER A 22 1.34 7.87 -26.28
CA SER A 22 1.39 6.41 -26.27
C SER A 22 2.81 5.87 -26.04
N GLY A 23 3.84 6.72 -26.10
CA GLY A 23 5.20 6.44 -25.65
C GLY A 23 5.41 6.65 -24.14
N LYS A 24 4.40 7.16 -23.41
CA LYS A 24 4.45 7.37 -21.96
C LYS A 24 4.81 6.09 -21.22
N TRP A 25 4.28 4.95 -21.63
CA TRP A 25 4.56 3.66 -21.00
C TRP A 25 6.02 3.24 -21.14
N GLY A 26 6.65 3.50 -22.30
CA GLY A 26 8.08 3.29 -22.52
C GLY A 26 8.98 4.13 -21.59
N LYS A 27 8.61 5.39 -21.34
CA LYS A 27 9.34 6.26 -20.39
C LYS A 27 9.15 5.81 -18.95
N VAL A 28 7.91 5.45 -18.59
CA VAL A 28 7.57 4.94 -17.26
C VAL A 28 8.31 3.64 -16.97
N ILE A 29 8.32 2.66 -17.88
CA ILE A 29 9.05 1.40 -17.66
C ILE A 29 10.56 1.62 -17.56
N HIS A 30 11.14 2.53 -18.35
CA HIS A 30 12.56 2.85 -18.28
C HIS A 30 12.93 3.38 -16.88
N PHE A 31 12.13 4.33 -16.38
CA PHE A 31 12.31 4.87 -15.03
C PHE A 31 12.11 3.79 -13.96
N LEU A 32 11.04 3.00 -14.05
CA LEU A 32 10.72 1.97 -13.07
C LEU A 32 11.78 0.88 -13.01
N LYS A 33 12.38 0.48 -14.14
CA LYS A 33 13.48 -0.50 -14.16
C LYS A 33 14.71 0.01 -13.40
N GLY A 34 15.04 1.30 -13.50
CA GLY A 34 16.13 1.91 -12.73
C GLY A 34 15.79 2.12 -11.25
N ALA A 35 14.51 2.26 -10.92
CA ALA A 35 14.04 2.50 -9.56
C ALA A 35 13.86 1.22 -8.72
N ILE A 36 13.79 0.03 -9.34
CA ILE A 36 13.71 -1.24 -8.60
C ILE A 36 15.07 -1.55 -7.97
N LYS A 37 15.20 -1.24 -6.68
CA LYS A 37 16.42 -1.53 -5.91
C LYS A 37 16.58 -3.01 -5.60
N ARG A 38 15.48 -3.73 -5.39
CA ARG A 38 15.45 -5.15 -5.04
C ARG A 38 14.58 -5.93 -6.02
N LYS A 39 15.23 -6.62 -6.96
CA LYS A 39 14.59 -7.52 -7.92
C LYS A 39 14.65 -8.95 -7.39
N VAL A 40 13.50 -9.62 -7.35
CA VAL A 40 13.38 -11.04 -6.98
C VAL A 40 12.78 -11.76 -8.18
N GLU A 41 13.51 -12.73 -8.72
CA GLU A 41 13.04 -13.54 -9.85
C GLU A 41 12.45 -14.86 -9.33
N LEU A 42 11.38 -15.28 -9.99
CA LEU A 42 10.64 -16.51 -9.72
C LEU A 42 10.57 -17.27 -11.03
N ASP A 43 10.75 -18.58 -10.95
CA ASP A 43 10.63 -19.46 -12.09
C ASP A 43 9.16 -19.81 -12.34
N TRP A 44 8.87 -20.26 -13.55
CA TRP A 44 7.55 -20.80 -13.88
C TRP A 44 7.20 -21.94 -12.93
N ASP A 45 5.91 -22.06 -12.63
CA ASP A 45 5.35 -23.08 -11.74
C ASP A 45 5.89 -23.04 -10.30
N THR A 46 6.51 -21.93 -9.86
CA THR A 46 6.90 -21.76 -8.45
C THR A 46 5.71 -22.01 -7.53
N GLU A 47 5.88 -22.88 -6.54
CA GLU A 47 4.85 -23.27 -5.58
C GLU A 47 4.93 -22.45 -4.27
N ASP A 48 3.94 -22.64 -3.40
CA ASP A 48 3.74 -21.88 -2.16
C ASP A 48 5.01 -21.77 -1.29
N ALA A 49 5.70 -22.87 -1.03
CA ALA A 49 6.80 -22.89 -0.06
C ALA A 49 7.97 -21.98 -0.48
N GLU A 50 8.42 -22.10 -1.73
CA GLU A 50 9.49 -21.27 -2.27
C GLU A 50 9.04 -19.81 -2.38
N TYR A 51 7.82 -19.59 -2.89
CA TYR A 51 7.28 -18.25 -3.08
C TYR A 51 7.18 -17.49 -1.75
N LEU A 52 6.57 -18.11 -0.73
CA LEU A 52 6.37 -17.48 0.57
C LEU A 52 7.70 -17.23 1.29
N GLN A 53 8.67 -18.15 1.17
CA GLN A 53 10.02 -17.94 1.71
C GLN A 53 10.68 -16.72 1.07
N LYS A 54 10.60 -16.57 -0.26
CA LYS A 54 11.14 -15.41 -0.98
C LYS A 54 10.41 -14.12 -0.57
N VAL A 55 9.08 -14.16 -0.45
CA VAL A 55 8.29 -13.00 0.00
C VAL A 55 8.77 -12.53 1.37
N GLU A 56 8.83 -13.42 2.36
CA GLU A 56 9.26 -13.09 3.72
C GLU A 56 10.68 -12.55 3.77
N LEU A 57 11.64 -13.27 3.18
CA LEU A 57 13.05 -12.86 3.15
C LEU A 57 13.23 -11.48 2.52
N HIS A 58 12.54 -11.22 1.40
CA HIS A 58 12.76 -10.01 0.65
C HIS A 58 11.95 -8.81 1.17
N SER A 59 10.76 -9.01 1.75
CA SER A 59 10.01 -7.95 2.42
C SER A 59 10.74 -7.47 3.67
N GLU A 60 11.22 -8.40 4.50
CA GLU A 60 12.01 -8.09 5.70
C GLU A 60 13.31 -7.36 5.32
N GLY A 61 14.05 -7.88 4.34
CA GLY A 61 15.27 -7.23 3.87
C GLY A 61 15.04 -5.82 3.31
N ALA A 62 13.97 -5.60 2.55
CA ALA A 62 13.65 -4.27 2.02
C ALA A 62 13.31 -3.27 3.13
N LEU A 63 12.50 -3.68 4.11
CA LEU A 63 12.10 -2.83 5.24
C LEU A 63 13.19 -2.62 6.29
N ASN A 64 14.25 -3.44 6.27
CA ASN A 64 15.45 -3.23 7.08
C ASN A 64 16.43 -2.24 6.42
N GLU A 65 16.43 -2.17 5.09
CA GLU A 65 17.28 -1.23 4.34
C GLU A 65 16.68 0.18 4.21
N PHE A 66 15.35 0.28 4.23
CA PHE A 66 14.62 1.52 4.02
C PHE A 66 13.45 1.61 4.99
N HIS A 67 13.25 2.80 5.56
CA HIS A 67 12.17 3.08 6.51
C HIS A 67 11.10 3.94 5.82
N PRO A 68 10.11 3.33 5.13
CA PRO A 68 9.06 4.09 4.47
C PRO A 68 8.09 4.72 5.48
N ASP A 69 7.62 5.94 5.19
CA ASP A 69 6.49 6.54 5.90
C ASP A 69 5.15 5.88 5.55
N ILE A 70 5.06 5.23 4.38
CA ILE A 70 3.88 4.49 3.91
C ILE A 70 4.29 3.34 3.00
N LEU A 71 3.62 2.19 3.14
CA LEU A 71 3.75 1.05 2.25
C LEU A 71 2.56 0.96 1.29
N VAL A 72 2.82 1.01 -0.02
CA VAL A 72 1.82 0.67 -1.05
C VAL A 72 2.05 -0.77 -1.49
N TYR A 73 1.11 -1.65 -1.16
CA TYR A 73 1.19 -3.07 -1.46
C TYR A 73 0.29 -3.44 -2.63
N ASN A 74 0.90 -3.68 -3.80
CA ASN A 74 0.19 -4.11 -5.01
C ASN A 74 -0.06 -5.63 -4.99
N ALA A 75 -1.23 -6.04 -4.51
CA ALA A 75 -1.61 -7.41 -4.25
C ALA A 75 -2.35 -8.05 -5.45
N GLY A 76 -1.62 -8.39 -6.50
CA GLY A 76 -2.15 -9.18 -7.63
C GLY A 76 -2.43 -10.63 -7.22
N THR A 77 -3.42 -11.26 -7.84
CA THR A 77 -3.73 -12.70 -7.68
C THR A 77 -3.47 -13.49 -8.95
N ASP A 78 -2.82 -12.87 -9.94
CA ASP A 78 -2.36 -13.49 -11.17
C ASP A 78 -1.32 -14.60 -10.94
N ILE A 79 -0.71 -14.67 -9.76
CA ILE A 79 0.16 -15.78 -9.34
C ILE A 79 -0.60 -17.08 -9.02
N LEU A 80 -1.94 -17.05 -8.98
CA LEU A 80 -2.78 -18.19 -8.63
C LEU A 80 -2.63 -19.30 -9.67
N ASP A 81 -2.53 -20.54 -9.21
CA ASP A 81 -2.50 -21.72 -10.07
C ASP A 81 -3.64 -21.70 -11.11
N GLY A 82 -3.24 -21.89 -12.37
CA GLY A 82 -4.10 -21.84 -13.55
C GLY A 82 -4.45 -20.43 -14.07
N ASP A 83 -3.84 -19.36 -13.54
CA ASP A 83 -4.04 -18.02 -14.09
C ASP A 83 -3.37 -17.91 -15.47
N PRO A 84 -4.06 -17.36 -16.49
CA PRO A 84 -3.53 -17.35 -17.86
C PRO A 84 -2.32 -16.45 -18.06
N LEU A 85 -2.01 -15.52 -17.14
CA LEU A 85 -0.97 -14.51 -17.33
C LEU A 85 0.20 -14.59 -16.33
N GLY A 86 0.01 -15.11 -15.12
CA GLY A 86 1.06 -15.04 -14.09
C GLY A 86 2.04 -16.21 -14.02
N GLY A 87 1.67 -17.42 -14.49
CA GLY A 87 2.61 -18.53 -14.68
C GLY A 87 3.23 -19.13 -13.41
N LEU A 88 2.65 -18.88 -12.23
CA LEU A 88 3.04 -19.52 -10.97
C LEU A 88 1.97 -20.53 -10.51
N SER A 89 2.35 -21.41 -9.59
CA SER A 89 1.50 -22.48 -9.06
C SER A 89 1.10 -22.21 -7.61
N ILE A 90 0.72 -20.97 -7.30
CA ILE A 90 0.39 -20.56 -5.92
C ILE A 90 -1.05 -20.93 -5.60
N SER A 91 -1.26 -21.53 -4.43
CA SER A 91 -2.59 -21.90 -3.96
C SER A 91 -3.39 -20.69 -3.46
N PRO A 92 -4.73 -20.79 -3.31
CA PRO A 92 -5.52 -19.78 -2.62
C PRO A 92 -4.99 -19.45 -1.22
N GLN A 93 -4.56 -20.45 -0.46
CA GLN A 93 -3.98 -20.32 0.87
C GLN A 93 -2.61 -19.63 0.82
N GLY A 94 -1.81 -19.90 -0.21
CA GLY A 94 -0.55 -19.21 -0.48
C GLY A 94 -0.76 -17.71 -0.66
N ILE A 95 -1.78 -17.29 -1.40
CA ILE A 95 -2.13 -15.86 -1.57
C ILE A 95 -2.53 -15.22 -0.24
N VAL A 96 -3.40 -15.86 0.53
CA VAL A 96 -3.81 -15.38 1.86
C VAL A 96 -2.60 -15.24 2.78
N LYS A 97 -1.70 -16.23 2.77
CA LYS A 97 -0.51 -16.22 3.62
C LYS A 97 0.50 -15.16 3.20
N ARG A 98 0.68 -14.94 1.90
CA ARG A 98 1.50 -13.86 1.35
C ARG A 98 1.05 -12.51 1.88
N ASP A 99 -0.24 -12.21 1.78
CA ASP A 99 -0.78 -10.93 2.24
C ASP A 99 -0.58 -10.77 3.76
N GLU A 100 -0.77 -11.84 4.54
CA GLU A 100 -0.49 -11.85 5.98
C GLU A 100 0.97 -11.54 6.30
N ILE A 101 1.94 -12.14 5.58
CA ILE A 101 3.38 -11.88 5.78
C ILE A 101 3.68 -10.39 5.60
N VAL A 102 3.21 -9.80 4.51
CA VAL A 102 3.48 -8.39 4.19
C VAL A 102 2.84 -7.45 5.21
N PHE A 103 1.58 -7.68 5.58
CA PHE A 103 0.90 -6.86 6.58
C PHE A 103 1.52 -6.99 7.97
N ARG A 104 1.95 -8.19 8.36
CA ARG A 104 2.65 -8.43 9.62
C ARG A 104 3.97 -7.68 9.67
N ALA A 105 4.77 -7.74 8.59
CA ALA A 105 6.05 -7.04 8.49
C ALA A 105 5.88 -5.51 8.61
N ALA A 106 4.83 -4.95 7.99
CA ALA A 106 4.49 -3.53 8.11
C ALA A 106 4.02 -3.16 9.52
N LYS A 107 3.08 -3.93 10.09
CA LYS A 107 2.51 -3.68 11.43
C LYS A 107 3.57 -3.73 12.52
N GLN A 108 4.48 -4.71 12.48
CA GLN A 108 5.58 -4.85 13.44
C GLN A 108 6.51 -3.62 13.48
N ARG A 109 6.59 -2.89 12.37
CA ARG A 109 7.41 -1.67 12.24
C ARG A 109 6.60 -0.38 12.41
N GLY A 110 5.30 -0.47 12.69
CA GLY A 110 4.41 0.68 12.78
C GLY A 110 4.23 1.43 11.46
N ILE A 111 4.45 0.77 10.32
CA ILE A 111 4.35 1.40 8.99
C ILE A 111 2.89 1.34 8.51
N PRO A 112 2.24 2.48 8.22
CA PRO A 112 0.94 2.49 7.56
C PRO A 112 1.01 1.78 6.20
N ILE A 113 0.07 0.88 5.94
CA ILE A 113 0.02 0.06 4.72
C ILE A 113 -1.31 0.24 4.00
N PHE A 114 -1.25 0.42 2.68
CA PHE A 114 -2.39 0.43 1.78
C PHE A 114 -2.29 -0.71 0.77
N MET A 115 -3.30 -1.58 0.73
CA MET A 115 -3.40 -2.67 -0.24
C MET A 115 -4.15 -2.20 -1.48
N VAL A 116 -3.54 -2.40 -2.64
CA VAL A 116 -4.15 -2.21 -3.96
C VAL A 116 -4.36 -3.57 -4.58
N THR A 117 -5.60 -3.97 -4.78
CA THR A 117 -5.92 -5.18 -5.54
C THR A 117 -5.53 -4.97 -7.01
N SER A 118 -4.83 -5.94 -7.59
CA SER A 118 -4.28 -5.82 -8.95
C SER A 118 -4.74 -6.98 -9.83
N GLY A 119 -3.88 -7.51 -10.70
CA GLY A 119 -4.15 -8.65 -11.59
C GLY A 119 -4.83 -9.85 -10.93
N GLY A 120 -5.19 -10.83 -11.74
CA GLY A 120 -6.03 -11.95 -11.32
C GLY A 120 -7.17 -12.12 -12.29
N TYR A 121 -7.04 -13.11 -13.17
CA TYR A 121 -7.89 -13.25 -14.35
C TYR A 121 -8.77 -14.49 -14.27
N GLN A 122 -8.92 -15.04 -13.06
CA GLN A 122 -9.78 -16.16 -12.75
C GLN A 122 -11.03 -15.71 -11.98
N LYS A 123 -12.19 -16.33 -12.25
CA LYS A 123 -13.45 -16.00 -11.54
C LYS A 123 -13.37 -16.20 -10.02
N LYS A 124 -12.52 -17.13 -9.56
CA LYS A 124 -12.31 -17.44 -8.13
C LYS A 124 -11.51 -16.36 -7.37
N THR A 125 -10.82 -15.46 -8.07
CA THR A 125 -9.98 -14.41 -7.46
C THR A 125 -10.72 -13.57 -6.42
N ALA A 126 -11.94 -13.11 -6.73
CA ALA A 126 -12.69 -12.23 -5.83
C ALA A 126 -12.94 -12.88 -4.46
N ARG A 127 -13.18 -14.20 -4.44
CA ARG A 127 -13.37 -14.95 -3.19
C ARG A 127 -12.07 -15.02 -2.39
N ILE A 128 -10.94 -15.26 -3.06
CA ILE A 128 -9.62 -15.36 -2.42
C ILE A 128 -9.22 -14.02 -1.80
N ILE A 129 -9.48 -12.91 -2.50
CA ILE A 129 -9.25 -11.56 -1.95
C ILE A 129 -10.10 -11.34 -0.69
N ALA A 130 -11.38 -11.74 -0.71
CA ALA A 130 -12.24 -11.64 0.46
C ALA A 130 -11.73 -12.50 1.63
N ASP A 131 -11.31 -13.74 1.36
CA ASP A 131 -10.73 -14.63 2.37
C ASP A 131 -9.42 -14.07 2.94
N SER A 132 -8.59 -13.41 2.12
CA SER A 132 -7.39 -12.70 2.56
C SER A 132 -7.72 -11.54 3.51
N ILE A 133 -8.66 -10.67 3.15
CA ILE A 133 -9.10 -9.55 4.00
C ILE A 133 -9.67 -10.05 5.33
N LEU A 134 -10.49 -11.12 5.29
CA LEU A 134 -11.02 -11.73 6.51
C LEU A 134 -9.91 -12.30 7.39
N ASN A 135 -8.90 -12.98 6.81
CA ASN A 135 -7.73 -13.45 7.56
C ASN A 135 -6.98 -12.29 8.20
N LEU A 136 -6.66 -11.23 7.45
CA LEU A 136 -5.97 -10.05 7.98
C LEU A 136 -6.73 -9.44 9.16
N HIS A 137 -8.06 -9.37 9.07
CA HIS A 137 -8.88 -8.85 10.16
C HIS A 137 -8.87 -9.78 11.39
N GLN A 138 -9.01 -11.09 11.19
CA GLN A 138 -8.96 -12.09 12.26
C GLN A 138 -7.60 -12.12 12.97
N GLN A 139 -6.51 -11.90 12.25
CA GLN A 139 -5.16 -11.78 12.81
C GLN A 139 -4.92 -10.42 13.50
N GLY A 140 -5.92 -9.52 13.51
CA GLY A 140 -5.79 -8.16 14.04
C GLY A 140 -4.81 -7.30 13.25
N LEU A 141 -4.44 -7.67 12.02
CA LEU A 141 -3.52 -6.91 11.18
C LEU A 141 -4.19 -5.71 10.52
N ILE A 142 -5.52 -5.75 10.40
CA ILE A 142 -6.37 -4.64 9.94
C ILE A 142 -7.62 -4.50 10.81
N GLY A 143 -8.22 -3.32 10.76
CA GLY A 143 -9.32 -2.94 11.64
C GLY A 143 -8.79 -2.18 12.86
N ALA A 144 -9.65 -1.39 13.48
CA ALA A 144 -9.26 -0.61 14.64
C ALA A 144 -8.90 -1.55 15.80
N GLU A 145 -7.66 -1.47 16.28
CA GLU A 145 -7.48 -1.61 17.72
C GLU A 145 -8.28 -0.48 18.33
N ALA A 146 -9.20 -0.78 19.24
CA ALA A 146 -9.94 0.25 19.96
C ALA A 146 -8.90 1.22 20.52
N MET A 147 -8.76 2.37 19.87
CA MET A 147 -8.02 3.47 20.45
C MET A 147 -8.74 3.74 21.76
N ASN A 148 -8.12 3.35 22.87
CA ASN A 148 -8.45 3.93 24.15
C ASN A 148 -8.36 5.43 23.91
N ARG A 149 -9.53 6.06 23.91
CA ARG A 149 -9.67 7.51 23.82
C ARG A 149 -8.99 8.04 25.08
N GLU A 150 -7.70 8.29 25.00
CA GLU A 150 -7.04 9.24 25.90
C GLU A 150 -7.80 10.55 25.68
N GLU A 151 -8.55 10.94 26.70
CA GLU A 151 -9.27 12.19 26.78
C GLU A 151 -8.31 13.33 26.42
N PHE A 152 -8.61 14.06 25.35
CA PHE A 152 -8.00 15.36 25.16
C PHE A 152 -8.28 16.20 26.41
N PRO A 153 -7.26 16.73 27.12
CA PRO A 153 -7.51 17.64 28.22
C PRO A 153 -8.22 18.84 27.62
N SER A 154 -9.46 19.07 28.03
CA SER A 154 -10.18 20.29 27.71
C SER A 154 -9.29 21.48 28.07
N LEU A 155 -8.96 22.32 27.09
CA LEU A 155 -8.32 23.60 27.37
C LEU A 155 -9.20 24.34 28.38
N SER A 156 -8.73 24.45 29.62
CA SER A 156 -9.31 25.37 30.57
C SER A 156 -9.17 26.78 29.99
N THR A 157 -10.30 27.39 29.67
CA THR A 157 -10.37 28.81 29.37
C THR A 157 -9.88 29.55 30.60
N HIS A 158 -8.62 30.01 30.59
CA HIS A 158 -8.19 31.07 31.47
C HIS A 158 -9.01 32.32 31.12
N SER A 159 -9.99 32.60 31.97
CA SER A 159 -10.67 33.89 32.02
C SER A 159 -9.61 34.96 32.29
N MET A 160 -9.23 35.70 31.24
CA MET A 160 -8.50 36.94 31.37
C MET A 160 -9.41 37.93 32.10
N CYS A 161 -9.14 38.14 33.39
CA CYS A 161 -9.76 39.17 34.19
C CYS A 161 -9.21 40.53 33.72
N CYS A 162 -9.94 41.21 32.83
CA CYS A 162 -9.66 42.60 32.49
C CYS A 162 -10.17 43.50 33.63
N SER A 163 -9.26 43.96 34.49
CA SER A 163 -9.49 45.06 35.42
C SER A 163 -9.51 46.40 34.66
N GLY A 164 -10.71 46.80 34.22
CA GLY A 164 -10.96 48.18 33.77
C GLY A 164 -11.25 49.09 34.97
N SER A 165 -10.37 50.05 35.21
CA SER A 165 -10.58 51.13 36.18
C SER A 165 -11.66 52.10 35.69
N ALA A 166 -12.75 52.24 36.45
CA ALA A 166 -13.70 53.32 36.27
C ALA A 166 -13.30 54.49 37.17
N GLY A 167 -12.97 55.62 36.55
CA GLY A 167 -12.60 56.86 37.19
C GLY A 167 -13.75 57.49 37.98
N SER A 168 -13.37 58.07 39.12
CA SER A 168 -14.18 58.87 40.02
C SER A 168 -14.62 60.19 39.37
N ALA A 169 -15.91 60.51 39.48
CA ALA A 169 -16.41 61.88 39.33
C ALA A 169 -17.45 62.13 40.41
N HIS A 170 -17.02 62.74 41.51
CA HIS A 170 -17.88 63.46 42.46
C HIS A 170 -17.16 64.73 42.88
N THR A 171 -17.67 65.86 42.38
CA THR A 171 -17.34 67.21 42.84
C THR A 171 -18.57 67.75 43.56
N THR A 172 -18.37 68.26 44.77
CA THR A 172 -19.35 68.99 45.56
C THR A 172 -18.86 70.44 45.73
N VAL A 173 -19.85 71.34 45.78
CA VAL A 173 -19.85 72.80 46.01
C VAL A 173 -19.74 73.64 44.75
#